data_AF-A0A812QIH3-F1
#
_entry.id   AF-A0A812QIH3-F1
#
_cell.length_a   1.000
_cell.length_b   1.000
_cell.length_c   1.000
_cell.angle_alpha   90.00
_cell.angle_beta   90.00
_cell.angle_gamma   90.00
#
_symmetry.space_group_name_H-M   'P 1'
#
loop_
_entity.id
_entity.type
_entity.pdbx_description
1 polymer ?
#
loop_
_entity_poly.entity_id
_entity_poly.type
_entity_poly.pdbx_seq_one_letter_code
_entity_poly.pdbx_strand_id
1 'polypeptide(L)'
;MYNYLMDRLRDNLHVCLCFSPVNAKFPIRAQKFPAVFTVNINWFMPWPEAALVAVSSAFLSTYKLDCSESDKGRLFALTGSFQALTRDLCDVYYSRMRKNVYVTPKSFLCLIDFYKVLY
;
A
#
# COMPACT_ATOMS: atom_id res chain seq x y z
N MET A 1 -43.23 -13.35 -2.18
CA MET A 1 -42.10 -14.24 -1.84
C MET A 1 -40.78 -13.81 -2.50
N TYR A 2 -40.76 -13.52 -3.81
CA TYR A 2 -39.54 -13.03 -4.49
C TYR A 2 -38.96 -11.73 -3.91
N ASN A 3 -39.80 -10.71 -3.66
CA ASN A 3 -39.32 -9.43 -3.10
C ASN A 3 -38.67 -9.60 -1.73
N TYR A 4 -39.24 -10.45 -0.87
CA TYR A 4 -38.66 -10.76 0.44
C TYR A 4 -37.27 -11.39 0.32
N LEU A 5 -37.07 -12.29 -0.64
CA LEU A 5 -35.75 -12.86 -0.91
C LEU A 5 -34.77 -11.80 -1.42
N MET A 6 -35.21 -10.93 -2.33
CA MET A 6 -34.36 -9.87 -2.90
C MET A 6 -33.92 -8.84 -1.85
N ASP A 7 -34.81 -8.47 -0.93
CA ASP A 7 -34.46 -7.52 0.14
C ASP A 7 -33.48 -8.14 1.13
N ARG A 8 -33.68 -9.41 1.52
CA ARG A 8 -32.70 -10.14 2.34
C ARG A 8 -31.34 -10.27 1.67
N LEU A 9 -31.29 -10.45 0.35
CA LEU A 9 -30.03 -10.51 -0.38
C LEU A 9 -29.33 -9.15 -0.41
N ARG A 10 -30.06 -8.05 -0.59
CA ARG A 10 -29.47 -6.70 -0.58
C ARG A 10 -28.90 -6.32 0.80
N ASP A 11 -29.58 -6.72 1.87
CA ASP A 11 -29.15 -6.40 3.23
C ASP A 11 -27.92 -7.19 3.67
N ASN A 12 -27.74 -8.41 3.15
CA ASN A 12 -26.70 -9.34 3.64
C ASN A 12 -25.54 -9.56 2.65
N LEU A 13 -25.68 -9.18 1.37
CA LEU A 13 -24.62 -9.33 0.37
C LEU A 13 -23.85 -8.01 0.17
N HIS A 14 -22.69 -7.92 0.80
CA HIS A 14 -21.75 -6.82 0.58
C HIS A 14 -20.64 -7.24 -0.38
N VAL A 15 -20.53 -6.55 -1.53
CA VAL A 15 -19.49 -6.81 -2.54
C VAL A 15 -18.51 -5.65 -2.54
N CYS A 16 -17.21 -5.96 -2.33
CA CYS A 16 -16.12 -5.00 -2.46
C CYS A 16 -15.30 -5.34 -3.70
N LEU A 17 -15.05 -4.34 -4.56
CA LEU A 17 -14.29 -4.50 -5.79
C LEU A 17 -13.01 -3.66 -5.71
N CYS A 18 -11.86 -4.31 -5.92
CA CYS A 18 -10.56 -3.66 -5.91
C CYS A 18 -10.05 -3.49 -7.34
N PHE A 19 -9.75 -2.26 -7.73
CA PHE A 19 -9.24 -1.94 -9.06
C PHE A 19 -7.88 -1.24 -8.97
N SER A 20 -7.04 -1.45 -9.98
CA SER A 20 -5.84 -0.64 -10.16
C SER A 20 -6.15 0.53 -11.10
N PRO A 21 -5.95 1.79 -10.67
CA PRO A 21 -6.24 2.97 -11.49
C PRO A 21 -5.26 3.13 -12.66
N VAL A 22 -4.09 2.47 -12.61
CA VAL A 22 -3.05 2.55 -13.65
C VAL A 22 -3.38 1.63 -14.84
N ASN A 23 -4.37 0.75 -14.71
CA ASN A 23 -4.74 -0.16 -15.79
C ASN A 23 -5.46 0.60 -16.92
N ALA A 24 -4.93 0.55 -18.15
CA ALA A 24 -5.53 1.22 -19.30
C ALA A 24 -6.99 0.81 -19.59
N LYS A 25 -7.42 -0.39 -19.16
CA LYS A 25 -8.81 -0.86 -19.32
C LYS A 25 -9.76 -0.31 -18.25
N PHE A 26 -9.24 0.27 -17.17
CA PHE A 26 -10.04 0.83 -16.06
C PHE A 26 -11.04 1.90 -16.53
N PRO A 27 -10.64 2.98 -17.21
CA PRO A 27 -11.58 4.01 -17.65
C PRO A 27 -12.64 3.48 -18.62
N ILE A 28 -12.26 2.54 -19.51
CA ILE A 28 -13.19 1.90 -20.45
C ILE A 28 -14.25 1.10 -19.69
N ARG A 29 -13.86 0.37 -18.64
CA ARG A 29 -14.80 -0.39 -17.79
C ARG A 29 -15.67 0.54 -16.95
N ALA A 30 -15.12 1.65 -16.47
CA ALA A 30 -15.87 2.65 -15.72
C ALA A 30 -17.00 3.27 -16.55
N GLN A 31 -16.72 3.56 -17.83
CA GLN A 31 -17.73 4.06 -18.76
C GLN A 31 -18.78 2.99 -19.13
N LYS A 32 -18.36 1.72 -19.28
CA LYS A 32 -19.28 0.62 -19.64
C LYS A 32 -20.22 0.22 -18.50
N PHE A 33 -19.81 0.37 -17.24
CA PHE A 33 -20.54 -0.11 -16.07
C PHE A 33 -20.68 0.97 -14.99
N PRO A 34 -21.39 2.08 -15.25
CA PRO A 34 -21.45 3.22 -14.34
C PRO A 34 -22.00 2.85 -12.95
N ALA A 35 -22.97 1.94 -12.88
CA ALA A 35 -23.56 1.49 -11.61
C ALA A 35 -22.54 0.90 -10.62
N VAL A 36 -21.43 0.35 -11.11
CA VAL A 36 -20.34 -0.19 -10.26
C VAL A 36 -19.50 0.93 -9.63
N PHE A 37 -19.43 2.09 -10.28
CA PHE A 37 -18.56 3.20 -9.88
C PHE A 37 -19.31 4.36 -9.21
N THR A 38 -20.65 4.33 -9.19
CA THR A 38 -21.48 5.30 -8.44
C THR A 38 -21.54 5.00 -6.94
N VAL A 39 -21.01 3.86 -6.49
CA VAL A 39 -20.91 3.52 -5.05
C VAL A 39 -19.76 4.26 -4.37
N ASN A 40 -19.66 4.14 -3.03
CA ASN A 40 -18.59 4.75 -2.26
C ASN A 40 -17.20 4.26 -2.72
N ILE A 41 -16.39 5.16 -3.27
CA ILE A 41 -15.02 4.88 -3.71
C ILE A 41 -14.07 5.15 -2.54
N ASN A 42 -13.22 4.18 -2.22
CA ASN A 42 -12.12 4.35 -1.27
C ASN A 42 -10.78 4.39 -2.01
N TRP A 43 -10.04 5.49 -1.87
CA TRP A 43 -8.74 5.68 -2.51
C TRP A 43 -7.61 5.20 -1.61
N PHE A 44 -6.79 4.28 -2.14
CA PHE A 44 -5.60 3.80 -1.46
C PHE A 44 -4.41 4.71 -1.79
N MET A 45 -4.11 5.62 -0.87
CA MET A 45 -2.96 6.51 -1.00
C MET A 45 -1.66 5.78 -0.64
N PRO A 46 -0.53 6.17 -1.26
CA PRO A 46 0.78 5.71 -0.82
C PRO A 46 1.02 6.03 0.66
N TRP A 47 1.74 5.17 1.37
CA TRP A 47 2.01 5.42 2.78
C TRP A 47 2.84 6.70 2.98
N PRO A 48 2.43 7.59 3.91
CA PRO A 48 3.23 8.73 4.33
C PRO A 48 4.41 8.23 5.17
N GLU A 49 5.43 9.08 5.31
CA GLU A 49 6.64 8.75 6.08
C GLU A 49 6.33 8.35 7.53
N ALA A 50 5.44 9.07 8.20
CA ALA A 50 5.00 8.73 9.55
C ALA A 50 4.41 7.31 9.67
N ALA A 51 3.67 6.86 8.65
CA ALA A 51 3.14 5.50 8.62
C ALA A 51 4.25 4.47 8.39
N LEU A 52 5.25 4.78 7.55
CA LEU A 52 6.41 3.91 7.33
C LEU A 52 7.22 3.72 8.61
N VAL A 53 7.44 4.80 9.37
CA VAL A 53 8.12 4.76 10.68
C VAL A 53 7.30 3.92 11.67
N ALA A 54 5.99 4.14 11.78
CA ALA A 54 5.13 3.36 12.66
C ALA A 54 5.14 1.87 12.31
N VAL A 55 5.12 1.52 11.03
CA VAL A 55 5.22 0.12 10.56
C VAL A 55 6.58 -0.47 10.93
N SER A 56 7.69 0.23 10.62
CA SER A 56 9.02 -0.27 10.98
C SER A 56 9.18 -0.49 12.49
N SER A 57 8.67 0.44 13.31
CA SER A 57 8.65 0.30 14.77
C SER A 57 7.86 -0.92 15.22
N ALA A 58 6.65 -1.13 14.69
CA ALA A 58 5.81 -2.26 15.07
C ALA A 58 6.42 -3.62 14.66
N PHE A 59 7.12 -3.68 13.53
CA PHE A 59 7.70 -4.92 13.02
C PHE A 59 9.08 -5.24 13.64
N LEU A 60 9.85 -4.23 14.05
CA LEU A 60 11.20 -4.40 14.61
C LEU A 60 11.25 -4.30 16.13
N SER A 61 10.21 -3.78 16.81
CA SER A 61 10.19 -3.69 18.28
C SER A 61 10.36 -5.04 18.98
N THR A 62 9.85 -6.12 18.36
CA THR A 62 9.93 -7.49 18.90
C THR A 62 11.24 -8.18 18.54
N TYR A 63 12.03 -7.60 17.64
CA TYR A 63 13.29 -8.18 17.17
C TYR A 63 14.44 -7.75 18.09
N LYS A 64 15.29 -8.70 18.50
CA LYS A 64 16.44 -8.42 19.36
C LYS A 64 17.55 -7.79 18.54
N LEU A 65 17.74 -6.49 18.73
CA LEU A 65 18.87 -5.73 18.19
C LEU A 65 19.81 -5.36 19.33
N ASP A 66 21.10 -5.62 19.15
CA ASP A 66 22.19 -5.19 20.04
C ASP A 66 22.50 -3.70 19.83
N CYS A 67 21.54 -2.85 20.18
CA CYS A 67 21.69 -1.39 20.12
C CYS A 67 20.90 -0.67 21.20
N SER A 68 21.27 0.60 21.45
CA SER A 68 20.56 1.46 22.39
C SER A 68 19.13 1.75 21.88
N GLU A 69 18.19 1.98 22.78
CA GLU A 69 16.81 2.37 22.39
C GLU A 69 16.78 3.65 21.53
N SER A 70 17.73 4.56 21.75
CA SER A 70 17.85 5.78 20.93
C SER A 70 18.25 5.46 19.48
N ASP A 71 19.13 4.48 19.28
CA ASP A 71 19.58 4.07 17.96
C ASP A 71 18.54 3.20 17.24
N LYS A 72 17.72 2.43 17.97
CA LYS A 72 16.53 1.76 17.41
C LYS A 72 15.54 2.77 16.85
N GLY A 73 15.24 3.84 17.59
CA GLY A 73 14.37 4.91 17.12
C GLY A 73 14.89 5.56 15.84
N ARG A 74 16.21 5.81 15.77
CA ARG A 74 16.87 6.32 14.55
C ARG A 74 16.79 5.34 13.39
N LEU A 75 16.96 4.04 13.64
CA LEU A 75 16.84 3.00 12.62
C LEU A 75 15.44 3.00 11.98
N PHE A 76 14.38 3.14 12.79
CA PHE A 76 13.00 3.17 12.30
C PHE A 76 12.76 4.39 11.40
N ALA A 77 13.18 5.58 11.86
CA ALA A 77 13.12 6.81 11.07
C ALA A 77 13.90 6.69 9.75
N LEU A 78 15.10 6.10 9.82
CA LEU A 78 15.94 5.88 8.65
C LEU A 78 15.29 4.93 7.65
N THR A 79 14.68 3.84 8.10
CA THR A 79 14.02 2.87 7.21
C THR A 79 12.84 3.51 6.48
N GLY A 80 12.06 4.34 7.18
CA GLY A 80 10.95 5.09 6.58
C GLY A 80 11.39 6.12 5.53
N SER A 81 12.42 6.91 5.85
CA SER A 81 12.98 7.91 4.93
C SER A 81 13.63 7.26 3.69
N PHE A 82 14.30 6.11 3.83
CA PHE A 82 14.84 5.36 2.69
C PHE A 82 13.76 4.94 1.70
N GLN A 83 12.61 4.45 2.19
CA GLN A 83 11.50 4.06 1.33
C GLN A 83 10.88 5.27 0.62
N ALA A 84 10.78 6.43 1.30
CA ALA A 84 10.33 7.67 0.70
C ALA A 84 11.30 8.14 -0.40
N LEU A 85 12.60 8.18 -0.12
CA LEU A 85 13.64 8.52 -1.11
C LEU A 85 13.62 7.58 -2.32
N THR A 86 13.42 6.28 -2.10
CA THR A 86 13.37 5.30 -3.19
C THR A 86 12.18 5.55 -4.11
N ARG A 87 11.05 6.02 -3.58
CA ARG A 87 9.90 6.43 -4.38
C ARG A 87 10.25 7.61 -5.29
N ASP A 88 10.85 8.65 -4.75
CA ASP A 88 11.24 9.84 -5.52
C ASP A 88 12.28 9.49 -6.60
N LEU A 89 13.22 8.60 -6.27
CA LEU A 89 14.20 8.09 -7.22
C LEU A 89 13.58 7.28 -8.36
N CYS A 90 12.45 6.60 -8.13
CA CYS A 90 11.74 5.90 -9.20
C CYS A 90 11.18 6.88 -10.23
N ASP A 91 10.70 8.05 -9.82
CA ASP A 91 10.23 9.09 -10.73
C ASP A 91 11.40 9.70 -11.53
N VAL A 92 12.52 9.96 -10.86
CA VAL A 92 13.76 10.40 -11.54
C VAL A 92 14.23 9.34 -12.55
N TYR A 93 14.20 8.07 -12.17
CA TYR A 93 14.59 6.97 -13.06
C TYR A 93 13.68 6.88 -14.29
N TYR A 94 12.37 7.03 -14.10
CA TYR A 94 11.42 7.09 -15.21
C TYR A 94 11.70 8.26 -16.15
N SER A 95 12.00 9.45 -15.61
CA SER A 95 12.28 10.64 -16.41
C SER A 95 13.49 10.45 -17.35
N ARG A 96 14.52 9.72 -16.88
CA ARG A 96 15.77 9.50 -17.61
C ARG A 96 15.71 8.30 -18.55
N MET A 97 15.14 7.18 -18.09
CA MET A 97 15.23 5.88 -18.78
C MET A 97 13.93 5.48 -19.46
N ARG A 98 12.82 6.19 -19.22
CA ARG A 98 11.46 5.85 -19.69
C ARG A 98 11.03 4.43 -19.31
N LYS A 99 11.57 3.91 -18.20
CA LYS A 99 11.22 2.60 -17.64
C LYS A 99 10.54 2.80 -16.29
N ASN A 100 9.34 2.26 -16.16
CA ASN A 100 8.59 2.29 -14.91
C ASN A 100 9.16 1.28 -13.91
N VAL A 101 9.44 1.73 -12.70
CA VAL A 101 9.80 0.91 -11.55
C VAL A 101 8.81 1.26 -10.44
N TYR A 102 8.27 0.24 -9.76
CA TYR A 102 7.22 0.43 -8.77
C TYR A 102 7.70 0.06 -7.38
N VAL A 103 7.48 0.96 -6.45
CA VAL A 103 7.72 0.77 -5.02
C VAL A 103 6.37 0.54 -4.35
N THR A 104 6.22 -0.55 -3.61
CA THR A 104 4.96 -0.92 -2.96
C THR A 104 5.14 -1.09 -1.45
N PRO A 105 4.07 -0.98 -0.64
CA PRO A 105 4.16 -1.33 0.78
C PRO A 105 4.68 -2.76 1.00
N LYS A 106 4.41 -3.68 0.08
CA LYS A 106 4.93 -5.05 0.16
C LYS A 106 6.45 -5.10 0.01
N SER A 107 7.05 -4.32 -0.90
CA SER A 107 8.51 -4.28 -1.03
C SER A 107 9.18 -3.69 0.22
N PHE A 108 8.52 -2.75 0.91
CA PHE A 108 8.98 -2.25 2.21
C PHE A 108 8.99 -3.32 3.30
N LEU A 109 7.91 -4.10 3.39
CA LEU A 109 7.84 -5.21 4.35
C LEU A 109 8.91 -6.27 4.04
N CYS A 110 9.11 -6.60 2.76
CA CYS A 110 10.19 -7.51 2.35
C CYS A 110 11.58 -6.97 2.71
N LEU A 111 11.82 -5.65 2.64
CA LEU A 111 13.06 -5.04 3.08
C LEU A 111 13.29 -5.25 4.59
N ILE A 112 12.26 -5.03 5.41
CA ILE A 112 12.32 -5.24 6.87
C ILE A 112 12.57 -6.72 7.18
N ASP A 113 11.86 -7.63 6.51
CA ASP A 113 12.03 -9.07 6.70
C ASP A 113 13.43 -9.52 6.28
N PHE A 114 13.95 -9.00 5.17
CA PHE A 114 15.30 -9.28 4.72
C PHE A 114 16.36 -8.78 5.71
N TYR A 115 16.16 -7.61 6.29
CA TYR A 115 17.05 -7.09 7.33
C TYR A 115 17.13 -8.03 8.54
N LYS A 116 16.01 -8.61 9.00
CA LYS A 116 15.98 -9.56 10.12
C LYS A 116 16.68 -10.89 9.83
N VAL A 117 16.76 -11.28 8.56
CA VAL A 117 17.43 -12.52 8.13
C VAL A 117 18.95 -12.31 8.04
N LEU A 118 19.36 -11.10 7.67
CA LEU A 118 20.76 -10.76 7.45
C LEU A 118 21.50 -10.36 8.73
N TYR A 119 20.77 -9.79 9.70
CA TYR A 119 21.26 -9.49 11.04
C TYR A 119 21.36 -10.77 11.89
#